data_AF-A0A842VEN9-F1
#
_entry.id   AF-A0A842VEN9-F1
#
_cell.length_a   1.000
_cell.length_b   1.000
_cell.length_c   1.000
_cell.angle_alpha   90.00
_cell.angle_beta   90.00
_cell.angle_gamma   90.00
#
_symmetry.space_group_name_H-M   'P 1'
#
loop_
_entity.id
_entity.type
_entity.pdbx_description
1 polymer ?
#
loop_
_entity_poly.entity_id
_entity_poly.type
_entity_poly.pdbx_seq_one_letter_code
_entity_poly.pdbx_strand_id
1 'polypeptide(L)'
;MDNQTELDKDLSFMKCIVICKTSGEYLIDLIFDSKINPMLLSSFAGALSLFGKDNLGKIKEINIKGLSLEMIIVSKYNLILIAILDKNYIKKSIRTEAEKALDMFYLMYEKEINDFGKCIETSTFEDFKKILKVQIEEYLERIRTTEEEVKDFGFFTQAIEKLKKD
;
A
#
# COMPACT_ATOMS: atom_id res chain seq x y z
N MET A 1 15.24 -26.34 5.66
CA MET A 1 14.24 -25.47 6.31
C MET A 1 13.69 -24.60 5.20
N ASP A 2 12.39 -24.66 4.98
CA ASP A 2 11.77 -24.20 3.73
C ASP A 2 11.67 -22.67 3.69
N ASN A 3 12.18 -22.04 2.64
CA ASN A 3 12.16 -20.58 2.40
C ASN A 3 10.76 -19.95 2.59
N GLN A 4 9.69 -20.73 2.38
CA GLN A 4 8.30 -20.29 2.56
C GLN A 4 7.98 -19.93 4.02
N THR A 5 8.53 -20.66 5.00
CA THR A 5 8.21 -20.48 6.43
C THR A 5 8.93 -19.25 7.02
N GLU A 6 10.05 -18.87 6.42
CA GLU A 6 10.85 -17.70 6.80
C GLU A 6 10.25 -16.41 6.22
N LEU A 7 9.73 -16.47 4.98
CA LEU A 7 8.99 -15.38 4.35
C LEU A 7 7.67 -15.06 5.07
N ASP A 8 6.92 -16.09 5.52
CA ASP A 8 5.68 -15.89 6.27
C ASP A 8 5.93 -15.27 7.66
N LYS A 9 7.07 -15.57 8.31
CA LYS A 9 7.51 -14.88 9.53
C LYS A 9 7.87 -13.43 9.26
N ASP A 10 8.43 -13.14 8.10
CA ASP A 10 8.87 -11.79 7.76
C ASP A 10 7.74 -10.91 7.25
N LEU A 11 6.63 -11.44 6.74
CA LEU A 11 5.44 -10.60 6.51
C LEU A 11 4.82 -10.10 7.83
N SER A 12 5.18 -10.67 8.98
CA SER A 12 4.57 -10.33 10.26
C SER A 12 4.85 -8.90 10.74
N PHE A 13 5.91 -8.22 10.27
CA PHE A 13 6.13 -6.82 10.65
C PHE A 13 5.08 -5.90 10.03
N MET A 14 4.54 -6.27 8.87
CA MET A 14 3.50 -5.53 8.18
C MET A 14 2.15 -5.99 8.70
N LYS A 15 1.34 -5.07 9.22
CA LYS A 15 0.03 -5.42 9.78
C LYS A 15 -1.07 -5.27 8.75
N CYS A 16 -1.01 -4.19 7.96
CA CYS A 16 -1.99 -3.90 6.93
C CYS A 16 -1.45 -2.90 5.91
N ILE A 17 -1.86 -3.06 4.65
CA ILE A 17 -1.84 -1.98 3.65
C ILE A 17 -3.27 -1.72 3.21
N VAL A 18 -3.65 -0.45 3.08
CA VAL A 18 -4.93 -0.01 2.53
C VAL A 18 -4.71 1.05 1.48
N ILE A 19 -5.45 0.97 0.38
CA ILE A 19 -5.58 2.06 -0.59
C ILE A 19 -7.03 2.56 -0.53
N CYS A 20 -7.17 3.88 -0.40
CA CYS A 20 -8.46 4.57 -0.39
C CYS A 20 -8.38 5.88 -1.18
N LYS A 21 -9.53 6.49 -1.49
CA LYS A 21 -9.56 7.86 -2.02
C LYS A 21 -9.25 8.88 -0.92
N THR A 22 -8.87 10.10 -1.29
CA THR A 22 -8.63 11.17 -0.29
C THR A 22 -9.87 11.58 0.49
N SER A 23 -11.07 11.22 0.00
CA SER A 23 -12.34 11.33 0.72
C SER A 23 -12.51 10.31 1.84
N GLY A 24 -11.66 9.27 1.90
CA GLY A 24 -11.76 8.14 2.82
C GLY A 24 -12.54 6.95 2.28
N GLU A 25 -12.99 6.99 1.03
CA GLU A 25 -13.63 5.85 0.36
C GLU A 25 -12.65 4.68 0.20
N TYR A 26 -12.94 3.56 0.85
CA TYR A 26 -12.14 2.34 0.82
C TYR A 26 -12.16 1.68 -0.57
N LEU A 27 -10.99 1.25 -1.06
CA LEU A 27 -10.87 0.57 -2.37
C LEU A 27 -10.33 -0.85 -2.22
N ILE A 28 -9.18 -1.03 -1.57
CA ILE A 28 -8.51 -2.32 -1.43
C ILE A 28 -7.63 -2.39 -0.18
N ASP A 29 -7.48 -3.58 0.38
CA ASP A 29 -6.55 -3.89 1.46
C ASP A 29 -5.71 -5.15 1.21
N LEU A 30 -4.59 -5.22 1.94
CA LEU A 30 -3.94 -6.45 2.31
C LEU A 30 -3.84 -6.47 3.84
N ILE A 31 -4.55 -7.39 4.48
CA ILE A 31 -4.55 -7.55 5.94
C ILE A 31 -3.72 -8.77 6.31
N PHE A 32 -2.71 -8.54 7.15
CA PHE A 32 -1.85 -9.57 7.75
C PHE A 32 -2.15 -9.75 9.25
N ASP A 33 -2.70 -8.72 9.90
CA ASP A 33 -3.25 -8.78 11.26
C ASP A 33 -4.76 -8.52 11.26
N SER A 34 -5.54 -9.55 11.61
CA SER A 34 -7.01 -9.57 11.53
C SER A 34 -7.74 -8.58 12.45
N LYS A 35 -7.02 -7.84 13.32
CA LYS A 35 -7.64 -6.85 14.21
C LYS A 35 -7.86 -5.49 13.55
N ILE A 36 -7.27 -5.23 12.40
CA ILE A 36 -7.38 -3.93 11.71
C ILE A 36 -8.64 -3.91 10.84
N ASN A 37 -9.50 -2.91 11.06
CA ASN A 37 -10.65 -2.65 10.19
C ASN A 37 -10.26 -1.66 9.08
N PRO A 38 -10.19 -2.09 7.81
CA PRO A 38 -9.71 -1.25 6.72
C PRO A 38 -10.66 -0.09 6.40
N MET A 39 -11.97 -0.27 6.55
CA MET A 39 -12.96 0.80 6.31
C MET A 39 -12.81 1.95 7.32
N LEU A 40 -12.62 1.62 8.61
CA LEU A 40 -12.36 2.63 9.64
C LEU A 40 -11.04 3.35 9.39
N LEU A 41 -10.01 2.60 8.99
CA LEU A 41 -8.70 3.17 8.67
C LEU A 41 -8.76 4.12 7.47
N SER A 42 -9.47 3.76 6.40
CA SER A 42 -9.69 4.63 5.24
C SER A 42 -10.43 5.91 5.63
N SER A 43 -11.49 5.77 6.43
CA SER A 43 -12.27 6.93 6.92
C SER A 43 -11.41 7.88 7.74
N PHE A 44 -10.59 7.34 8.65
CA PHE A 44 -9.64 8.11 9.45
C PHE A 44 -8.62 8.85 8.59
N ALA A 45 -8.01 8.17 7.61
CA ALA A 45 -7.05 8.80 6.70
C ALA A 45 -7.69 9.87 5.79
N GLY A 46 -8.92 9.65 5.34
CA GLY A 46 -9.69 10.66 4.60
C GLY A 46 -9.91 11.92 5.44
N ALA A 47 -10.35 11.77 6.70
CA ALA A 47 -10.51 12.89 7.62
C ALA A 47 -9.19 13.63 7.87
N LEU A 48 -8.08 12.91 8.04
CA LEU A 48 -6.74 13.50 8.19
C LEU A 48 -6.28 14.24 6.93
N SER A 49 -6.56 13.71 5.75
CA SER A 49 -6.22 14.35 4.48
C SER A 49 -6.97 15.68 4.31
N LEU A 50 -8.28 15.68 4.60
CA LEU A 50 -9.11 16.89 4.60
C LEU A 50 -8.59 17.91 5.62
N PHE A 51 -8.38 17.48 6.87
CA PHE A 51 -7.86 18.33 7.93
C PHE A 51 -6.49 18.91 7.58
N GLY A 52 -5.58 18.08 7.08
CA GLY A 52 -4.23 18.47 6.68
C GLY A 52 -4.24 19.52 5.59
N LYS A 53 -5.03 19.31 4.52
CA LYS A 53 -5.15 20.25 3.40
C LYS A 53 -5.50 21.67 3.86
N ASP A 54 -6.40 21.77 4.83
CA ASP A 54 -6.94 23.06 5.26
C ASP A 54 -6.15 23.70 6.41
N ASN A 55 -5.32 22.94 7.15
CA ASN A 55 -4.72 23.41 8.41
C ASN A 55 -3.20 23.20 8.54
N LEU A 56 -2.64 22.12 8.00
CA LEU A 56 -1.27 21.66 8.35
C LEU A 56 -0.39 21.27 7.14
N GLY A 57 -0.95 21.28 5.93
CA GLY A 57 -0.33 20.71 4.74
C GLY A 57 -0.47 19.18 4.67
N LYS A 58 0.32 18.54 3.80
CA LYS A 58 0.25 17.09 3.56
C LYS A 58 0.82 16.31 4.76
N ILE A 59 -0.02 15.52 5.42
CA ILE A 59 0.38 14.59 6.48
C ILE A 59 1.08 13.40 5.84
N LYS A 60 2.33 13.16 6.23
CA LYS A 60 3.19 12.12 5.63
C LYS A 60 3.34 10.87 6.50
N GLU A 61 3.19 11.02 7.82
CA GLU A 61 3.49 9.97 8.80
C GLU A 61 2.70 10.23 10.09
N ILE A 62 2.26 9.15 10.76
CA ILE A 62 1.61 9.21 12.07
C ILE A 62 2.26 8.22 13.01
N ASN A 63 2.74 8.73 14.14
CA ASN A 63 3.33 7.96 15.23
C ASN A 63 2.32 7.80 16.36
N ILE A 64 1.91 6.56 16.66
CA ILE A 64 0.93 6.27 17.72
C ILE A 64 1.70 5.90 19.00
N LYS A 65 1.71 6.79 20.00
CA LYS A 65 2.32 6.51 21.30
C LYS A 65 1.51 5.45 22.06
N GLY A 66 2.21 4.53 22.74
CA GLY A 66 1.58 3.41 23.48
C GLY A 66 1.40 2.14 22.65
N LEU A 67 1.64 2.19 21.34
CA LEU A 67 1.71 1.03 20.45
C LEU A 67 3.09 1.00 19.78
N SER A 68 3.61 -0.21 19.52
CA SER A 68 4.87 -0.41 18.78
C SER A 68 4.64 -0.41 17.26
N LEU A 69 3.75 0.47 16.78
CA LEU A 69 3.31 0.55 15.39
C LEU A 69 3.59 1.93 14.81
N GLU A 70 3.82 1.97 13.52
CA GLU A 70 4.03 3.17 12.72
C GLU A 70 3.13 3.13 11.49
N MET A 71 2.57 4.29 11.14
CA MET A 71 1.72 4.44 9.97
C MET A 71 2.40 5.34 8.93
N ILE A 72 2.67 4.76 7.77
CA ILE A 72 3.21 5.46 6.61
C ILE A 72 2.05 5.83 5.70
N ILE A 73 1.97 7.12 5.36
CA ILE A 73 0.89 7.66 4.52
C ILE A 73 1.50 8.31 3.27
N VAL A 74 1.10 7.81 2.11
CA VAL A 74 1.45 8.38 0.81
C VAL A 74 0.16 8.80 0.11
N SER A 75 0.15 9.97 -0.51
CA SER A 75 -1.01 10.46 -1.27
C SER A 75 -0.59 10.97 -2.65
N LYS A 76 -1.26 10.46 -3.69
CA LYS A 76 -1.06 10.78 -5.11
C LYS A 76 -2.36 10.47 -5.87
N TYR A 77 -2.65 11.16 -6.97
CA TYR A 77 -3.81 10.90 -7.84
C TYR A 77 -5.18 10.82 -7.14
N ASN A 78 -5.43 11.66 -6.13
CA ASN A 78 -6.65 11.57 -5.32
C ASN A 78 -6.80 10.23 -4.53
N LEU A 79 -5.71 9.50 -4.37
CA LEU A 79 -5.59 8.28 -3.58
C LEU A 79 -4.70 8.52 -2.37
N ILE A 80 -4.86 7.64 -1.39
CA ILE A 80 -4.02 7.50 -0.21
C ILE A 80 -3.68 6.01 -0.07
N LEU A 81 -2.38 5.71 0.08
CA LEU A 81 -1.90 4.42 0.54
C LEU A 81 -1.44 4.56 1.98
N ILE A 82 -1.95 3.67 2.82
CA ILE A 82 -1.64 3.58 4.24
C ILE A 82 -0.98 2.24 4.47
N ALA A 83 0.23 2.24 5.03
CA ALA A 83 0.90 1.04 5.48
C ALA A 83 1.09 1.11 7.00
N ILE A 84 0.63 0.09 7.73
CA ILE A 84 0.84 -0.07 9.17
C ILE A 84 1.88 -1.16 9.37
N LEU A 85 2.94 -0.83 10.08
CA LEU A 85 4.08 -1.71 10.32
C LEU A 85 4.64 -1.56 11.72
N ASP A 86 5.42 -2.55 12.14
CA ASP A 86 6.15 -2.51 13.39
C ASP A 86 7.19 -1.38 13.38
N LYS A 87 7.18 -0.58 14.44
CA LYS A 87 8.02 0.62 14.57
C LYS A 87 9.52 0.32 14.50
N ASN A 88 9.95 -0.86 14.96
CA ASN A 88 11.37 -1.20 15.02
C ASN A 88 11.90 -1.86 13.74
N TYR A 89 11.05 -2.06 12.73
CA TYR A 89 11.45 -2.70 11.48
C TYR A 89 12.21 -1.73 10.55
N ILE A 90 13.14 -2.26 9.75
CA ILE A 90 13.92 -1.49 8.79
C ILE A 90 13.01 -1.03 7.65
N LYS A 91 13.00 0.28 7.39
CA LYS A 91 12.08 0.97 6.45
C LYS A 91 12.79 1.62 5.26
N LYS A 92 13.98 1.15 4.88
CA LYS A 92 14.76 1.80 3.81
C LYS A 92 13.90 1.92 2.55
N SER A 93 13.75 3.14 2.04
CA SER A 93 12.97 3.47 0.83
C SER A 93 11.50 3.00 0.78
N ILE A 94 10.90 2.62 1.92
CA ILE A 94 9.51 2.10 1.96
C ILE A 94 8.49 3.10 1.41
N ARG A 95 8.75 4.40 1.57
CA ARG A 95 7.89 5.45 1.03
C ARG A 95 7.90 5.46 -0.50
N THR A 96 9.07 5.26 -1.10
CA THR A 96 9.23 5.16 -2.55
C THR A 96 8.49 3.93 -3.08
N GLU A 97 8.53 2.81 -2.35
CA GLU A 97 7.75 1.62 -2.72
C GLU A 97 6.24 1.85 -2.63
N ALA A 98 5.77 2.54 -1.59
CA ALA A 98 4.37 2.94 -1.47
C ALA A 98 3.94 3.91 -2.59
N GLU A 99 4.81 4.83 -3.00
CA GLU A 99 4.56 5.71 -4.15
C GLU A 99 4.45 4.92 -5.46
N LYS A 100 5.35 3.95 -5.69
CA LYS A 100 5.29 3.04 -6.84
C LYS A 100 4.03 2.19 -6.84
N ALA A 101 3.60 1.70 -5.68
CA ALA A 101 2.36 0.94 -5.55
C ALA A 101 1.15 1.78 -5.98
N LEU A 102 1.07 3.05 -5.55
CA LEU A 102 0.03 3.97 -5.99
C LEU A 102 0.12 4.30 -7.49
N ASP A 103 1.32 4.45 -8.03
CA ASP A 103 1.52 4.64 -9.48
C ASP A 103 0.96 3.46 -10.27
N MET A 104 1.30 2.23 -9.89
CA MET A 104 0.78 1.03 -10.54
C MET A 104 -0.73 0.89 -10.39
N PHE A 105 -1.26 1.12 -9.17
CA PHE A 105 -2.69 1.04 -8.92
C PHE A 105 -3.47 2.04 -9.79
N TYR A 106 -3.02 3.29 -9.83
CA TYR A 106 -3.66 4.32 -10.66
C TYR A 106 -3.58 3.98 -12.14
N LEU A 107 -2.42 3.53 -12.65
CA LEU A 107 -2.26 3.17 -14.06
C LEU A 107 -3.15 1.97 -14.47
N MET A 108 -3.36 1.02 -13.57
CA MET A 108 -4.20 -0.16 -13.84
C MET A 108 -5.69 0.17 -13.85
N TYR A 109 -6.12 1.09 -12.99
CA TYR A 109 -7.54 1.36 -12.74
C TYR A 109 -7.92 2.83 -12.96
N GLU A 110 -7.19 3.53 -13.84
CA GLU A 110 -7.36 4.96 -14.06
C GLU A 110 -8.80 5.33 -14.41
N LYS A 111 -9.45 4.49 -15.23
CA LYS A 111 -10.83 4.71 -15.67
C LYS A 111 -11.79 4.59 -14.50
N GLU A 112 -11.66 3.53 -13.72
CA GLU A 112 -12.50 3.25 -12.55
C GLU A 112 -12.33 4.35 -11.50
N ILE A 113 -11.09 4.76 -11.22
CA ILE A 113 -10.77 5.78 -10.20
C ILE A 113 -11.36 7.15 -10.58
N ASN A 114 -11.32 7.51 -11.87
CA ASN A 114 -11.75 8.82 -12.36
C ASN A 114 -13.22 8.86 -12.82
N ASP A 115 -13.95 7.75 -12.80
CA ASP A 115 -15.37 7.72 -13.14
C ASP A 115 -16.22 8.31 -12.00
N PHE A 116 -16.44 9.63 -12.07
CA PHE A 116 -17.17 10.38 -11.05
C PHE A 116 -18.65 9.98 -11.02
N GLY A 117 -19.09 9.41 -9.89
CA GLY A 117 -20.50 9.15 -9.60
C GLY A 117 -20.92 7.68 -9.69
N LYS A 118 -20.01 6.79 -10.10
CA LYS A 118 -20.27 5.35 -10.08
C LYS A 118 -19.84 4.75 -8.73
N CYS A 119 -20.71 3.96 -8.12
CA CYS A 119 -20.34 3.10 -7.02
C CYS A 119 -19.43 2.00 -7.59
N ILE A 120 -18.15 2.00 -7.21
CA ILE A 120 -17.17 1.01 -7.67
C ILE A 120 -17.19 -0.14 -6.68
N GLU A 121 -17.44 -1.35 -7.16
CA GLU A 121 -17.31 -2.54 -6.33
C GLU A 121 -15.83 -2.78 -6.01
N THR A 122 -15.49 -3.00 -4.74
CA THR A 122 -14.10 -3.23 -4.30
C THR A 122 -13.50 -4.50 -4.92
N SER A 123 -14.34 -5.45 -5.32
CA SER A 123 -13.98 -6.65 -6.09
C SER A 123 -13.23 -6.33 -7.38
N THR A 124 -13.48 -5.16 -7.98
CA THR A 124 -12.79 -4.66 -9.18
C THR A 124 -11.26 -4.61 -9.02
N PHE A 125 -10.79 -4.43 -7.79
CA PHE A 125 -9.38 -4.21 -7.50
C PHE A 125 -8.65 -5.47 -7.04
N GLU A 126 -9.33 -6.61 -6.87
CA GLU A 126 -8.78 -7.80 -6.21
C GLU A 126 -7.51 -8.36 -6.87
N ASP A 127 -7.38 -8.26 -8.20
CA ASP A 127 -6.16 -8.69 -8.88
C ASP A 127 -4.92 -7.90 -8.48
N PHE A 128 -5.10 -6.64 -8.06
CA PHE A 128 -4.01 -5.84 -7.54
C PHE A 128 -3.46 -6.39 -6.22
N LYS A 129 -4.24 -7.12 -5.42
CA LYS A 129 -3.74 -7.73 -4.17
C LYS A 129 -2.56 -8.67 -4.45
N LYS A 130 -2.62 -9.42 -5.55
CA LYS A 130 -1.54 -10.32 -5.97
C LYS A 130 -0.28 -9.52 -6.33
N ILE A 131 -0.43 -8.46 -7.11
CA ILE A 131 0.68 -7.58 -7.53
C ILE A 131 1.31 -6.92 -6.31
N LEU A 132 0.48 -6.38 -5.41
CA LEU A 132 0.94 -5.72 -4.19
C LEU A 132 1.66 -6.71 -3.27
N LYS A 133 1.18 -7.95 -3.16
CA LYS A 133 1.86 -9.00 -2.39
C LYS A 133 3.25 -9.31 -2.96
N VAL A 134 3.36 -9.49 -4.29
CA VAL A 134 4.66 -9.72 -4.95
C VAL A 134 5.60 -8.52 -4.72
N GLN A 135 5.10 -7.30 -4.83
CA GLN A 135 5.90 -6.10 -4.57
C GLN A 135 6.45 -6.06 -3.13
N ILE A 136 5.64 -6.45 -2.14
CA ILE A 136 6.06 -6.52 -0.73
C ILE A 136 7.16 -7.57 -0.57
N GLU A 137 6.98 -8.77 -1.14
CA GLU A 137 7.96 -9.85 -1.07
C GLU A 137 9.30 -9.42 -1.70
N GLU A 138 9.26 -8.82 -2.89
CA GLU A 138 10.47 -8.30 -3.55
C GLU A 138 11.13 -7.17 -2.75
N TYR A 139 10.35 -6.29 -2.13
CA TYR A 139 10.86 -5.26 -1.23
C TYR A 139 11.61 -5.88 -0.06
N LEU A 140 11.06 -6.93 0.55
CA LEU A 140 11.67 -7.62 1.67
C LEU A 140 13.00 -8.26 1.28
N GLU A 141 13.06 -8.92 0.13
CA GLU A 141 14.33 -9.48 -0.35
C GLU A 141 15.38 -8.38 -0.55
N ARG A 142 15.02 -7.24 -1.15
CA ARG A 142 15.95 -6.12 -1.39
C ARG A 142 16.53 -5.55 -0.09
N ILE A 143 15.71 -5.38 0.95
CA ILE A 143 16.21 -4.83 2.21
C ILE A 143 17.04 -5.83 3.02
N ARG A 144 16.92 -7.14 2.74
CA ARG A 144 17.76 -8.18 3.36
C ARG A 144 19.14 -8.28 2.70
N THR A 145 19.22 -8.17 1.38
CA THR A 145 20.48 -8.45 0.65
C THR A 145 21.47 -7.29 0.61
N THR A 146 21.11 -6.09 1.09
CA THR A 146 21.96 -4.88 1.03
C THR A 146 22.38 -4.49 -0.40
N GLU A 147 21.79 -5.09 -1.44
CA GLU A 147 22.08 -4.78 -2.84
C GLU A 147 21.15 -3.65 -3.32
N GLU A 148 21.75 -2.52 -3.72
CA GLU A 148 21.04 -1.29 -4.09
C GLU A 148 20.52 -1.24 -5.53
N GLU A 149 20.39 -2.38 -6.22
CA GLU A 149 19.91 -2.36 -7.60
C GLU A 149 18.38 -2.30 -7.68
N VAL A 150 17.90 -1.07 -7.85
CA VAL A 150 16.55 -0.73 -8.27
C VAL A 150 16.31 -1.31 -9.68
N LYS A 151 15.78 -2.53 -9.76
CA LYS A 151 15.24 -3.10 -11.01
C LYS A 151 13.88 -2.47 -11.32
N ASP A 152 13.90 -1.21 -11.75
CA ASP A 152 12.70 -0.43 -11.99
C ASP A 152 12.07 -0.72 -13.37
N PHE A 153 10.73 -0.83 -13.38
CA PHE A 153 9.82 -0.79 -14.53
C PHE A 153 9.81 -1.94 -15.56
N GLY A 154 10.95 -2.58 -15.88
CA GLY A 154 11.01 -3.61 -16.92
C GLY A 154 10.25 -4.90 -16.59
N PHE A 155 10.36 -5.35 -15.34
CA PHE A 155 9.70 -6.57 -14.85
C PHE A 155 8.19 -6.41 -14.69
N PHE A 156 7.74 -5.24 -14.24
CA PHE A 156 6.32 -4.99 -13.96
C PHE A 156 5.49 -4.84 -15.23
N THR A 157 6.04 -4.24 -16.28
CA THR A 157 5.39 -4.21 -17.59
C THR A 157 5.10 -5.64 -18.09
N GLN A 158 6.05 -6.56 -17.91
CA GLN A 158 5.89 -7.96 -18.31
C GLN A 158 4.87 -8.70 -17.44
N ALA A 159 4.82 -8.43 -16.13
CA ALA A 159 3.83 -9.02 -15.23
C ALA A 159 2.40 -8.53 -15.54
N ILE A 160 2.24 -7.23 -15.80
CA ILE A 160 0.96 -6.63 -16.22
C ILE A 160 0.53 -7.15 -17.60
N GLU A 161 1.46 -7.35 -18.54
CA GLU A 161 1.17 -7.96 -19.85
C GLU A 161 0.77 -9.43 -19.73
N LYS A 162 1.33 -10.18 -18.78
CA LYS A 162 0.95 -11.57 -18.52
C LYS A 162 -0.46 -11.67 -17.94
N LEU A 163 -0.78 -10.84 -16.94
CA LEU A 163 -2.10 -10.79 -16.31
C LEU A 163 -3.22 -10.35 -17.26
N LYS A 164 -2.90 -9.62 -18.34
CA LYS A 164 -3.87 -9.23 -19.39
C LYS A 164 -4.13 -10.32 -20.43
N LYS A 165 -3.39 -11.42 -20.42
CA LYS A 165 -3.49 -12.53 -21.39
C LYS A 165 -4.13 -13.80 -20.83
N ASP A 166 -4.40 -13.85 -19.53
CA ASP A 166 -5.14 -14.91 -18.84
C ASP A 166 -6.57 -14.44 -18.51
#